data_AF-A0A418MEJ2-F1
#
_entry.id   AF-A0A418MEJ2-F1
#
_cell.length_a   1.000
_cell.length_b   1.000
_cell.length_c   1.000
_cell.angle_alpha   90.00
_cell.angle_beta   90.00
_cell.angle_gamma   90.00
#
_symmetry.space_group_name_H-M   'P 1'
#
loop_
_entity.id
_entity.type
_entity.pdbx_description
1 polymer ?
#
loop_
_entity_poly.entity_id
_entity_poly.type
_entity_poly.pdbx_seq_one_letter_code
_entity_poly.pdbx_strand_id
1 'polypeptide(L)' 'MNLNNYLLLKEENETIVSFKKRLQSFAIANRFTRPAHATYVADRIIQLNLTDKFKSYQRKA' A
#
# COMPACT_ATOMS: atom_id res chain seq x y z
N MET A 1 -8.25 11.12 7.93
CA MET A 1 -7.73 10.32 6.79
C MET A 1 -7.30 11.28 5.71
N ASN A 2 -6.01 11.31 5.35
CA ASN A 2 -5.49 12.28 4.37
C ASN A 2 -5.45 11.60 3.00
N LEU A 3 -6.39 11.92 2.11
CA LEU A 3 -6.55 11.25 0.80
C LEU A 3 -5.28 11.32 -0.07
N ASN A 4 -4.42 12.32 0.17
CA ASN A 4 -3.17 12.53 -0.56
C ASN A 4 -2.14 11.42 -0.33
N ASN A 5 -2.13 10.84 0.86
CA ASN A 5 -1.24 9.74 1.24
C ASN A 5 -1.45 8.48 0.38
N TYR A 6 -2.71 8.23 -0.01
CA TYR A 6 -3.09 7.13 -0.88
C TYR A 6 -2.52 7.30 -2.30
N LEU A 7 -2.46 8.54 -2.81
CA LEU A 7 -1.92 8.84 -4.14
C LEU A 7 -0.38 8.82 -4.15
N LEU A 8 0.28 9.19 -3.05
CA LEU A 8 1.75 9.17 -2.93
C LEU A 8 2.38 7.78 -3.09
N LEU A 9 1.61 6.72 -2.82
CA LEU A 9 2.07 5.33 -2.91
C LEU A 9 1.81 4.69 -4.27
N LYS A 10 0.98 5.32 -5.12
CA LYS A 10 0.61 4.79 -6.44
C LYS A 10 1.68 5.17 -7.47
N GLU A 11 2.12 4.21 -8.26
CA GLU A 11 3.02 4.50 -9.39
C GLU A 11 2.26 5.14 -10.56
N GLU A 12 2.94 6.00 -11.33
CA GLU A 12 2.31 6.79 -12.41
C GLU A 12 1.63 5.90 -13.46
N ASN A 13 2.30 4.82 -13.87
CA ASN A 13 1.81 3.88 -14.88
C ASN A 13 0.93 2.74 -14.32
N GLU A 14 0.61 2.78 -13.03
CA GLU A 14 -0.13 1.69 -12.39
C GLU A 14 -1.65 1.91 -12.46
N THR A 15 -2.39 0.85 -12.80
CA THR A 15 -3.87 0.87 -12.73
C THR A 15 -4.35 0.82 -11.29
N ILE A 16 -5.50 1.44 -11.01
CA ILE A 16 -6.11 1.45 -9.67
C ILE A 16 -6.34 0.01 -9.14
N VAL A 17 -6.65 -0.93 -10.04
CA VAL A 17 -6.89 -2.35 -9.69
C VAL A 17 -5.59 -3.01 -9.22
N SER A 18 -4.49 -2.85 -9.98
CA SER A 18 -3.18 -3.38 -9.60
C SER A 18 -2.68 -2.76 -8.30
N PHE A 19 -2.85 -1.45 -8.14
CA PHE A 19 -2.47 -0.73 -6.93
C PHE A 19 -3.19 -1.26 -5.67
N LYS A 20 -4.51 -1.46 -5.75
CA LYS A 20 -5.30 -2.03 -4.65
C LYS A 20 -4.85 -3.45 -4.32
N LYS A 21 -4.57 -4.29 -5.32
CA LYS A 21 -4.05 -5.66 -5.11
C LYS A 21 -2.69 -5.65 -4.41
N ARG A 22 -1.79 -4.71 -4.74
CA ARG A 22 -0.51 -4.55 -4.05
C ARG A 22 -0.68 -4.17 -2.60
N LEU A 23 -1.50 -3.15 -2.33
CA LEU A 23 -1.78 -2.72 -0.96
C LEU A 23 -2.31 -3.88 -0.14
N GLN A 24 -3.28 -4.62 -0.68
CA GLN A 24 -3.82 -5.81 -0.02
C GLN A 24 -2.76 -6.88 0.22
N SER A 25 -1.95 -7.22 -0.79
CA SER A 25 -0.90 -8.24 -0.67
C SER A 25 0.15 -7.86 0.38
N PHE A 26 0.58 -6.60 0.37
CA PHE A 26 1.50 -6.07 1.38
C PHE A 26 0.88 -6.09 2.78
N ALA A 27 -0.38 -5.71 2.90
CA ALA A 27 -1.10 -5.73 4.16
C ALA A 27 -1.24 -7.15 4.74
N ILE A 28 -1.49 -8.14 3.89
CA ILE A 28 -1.51 -9.56 4.27
C ILE A 28 -0.12 -9.99 4.75
N ALA A 29 0.93 -9.69 3.98
CA ALA A 29 2.31 -10.03 4.33
C ALA A 29 2.78 -9.38 5.65
N ASN A 30 2.28 -8.18 5.98
CA ASN A 30 2.59 -7.47 7.21
C ASN A 30 1.50 -7.63 8.30
N ARG A 31 0.55 -8.56 8.13
CA ARG A 31 -0.51 -8.90 9.11
C ARG A 31 -1.33 -7.70 9.60
N PHE A 32 -1.67 -6.78 8.70
CA PHE A 32 -2.55 -5.67 9.04
C PHE A 32 -3.97 -6.18 9.30
N THR A 33 -4.69 -5.54 10.24
CA THR A 33 -6.03 -5.97 10.67
C THR A 33 -7.11 -5.78 9.60
N ARG A 34 -6.93 -4.83 8.67
CA ARG A 34 -7.90 -4.50 7.62
C ARG A 34 -7.24 -4.48 6.23
N PRO A 35 -6.76 -5.63 5.73
CA PRO A 35 -5.96 -5.68 4.50
C PRO A 35 -6.76 -5.36 3.23
N ALA A 36 -8.08 -5.57 3.24
CA ALA A 36 -8.95 -5.23 2.12
C ALA A 36 -9.23 -3.72 1.98
N HIS A 37 -8.95 -2.92 3.02
CA HIS A 37 -9.25 -1.49 3.04
C HIS A 37 -8.04 -0.69 2.56
N ALA A 38 -7.97 -0.39 1.26
CA ALA A 38 -6.80 0.23 0.63
C ALA A 38 -6.37 1.57 1.28
N THR A 39 -7.30 2.45 1.64
CA THR A 39 -6.99 3.72 2.34
C THR A 39 -6.39 3.47 3.73
N TYR A 40 -6.94 2.51 4.48
CA TYR A 40 -6.41 2.13 5.80
C TYR A 40 -4.99 1.58 5.66
N VAL A 41 -4.77 0.69 4.69
CA VAL A 41 -3.46 0.10 4.44
C VAL A 41 -2.43 1.18 4.08
N ALA A 42 -2.78 2.09 3.16
CA ALA A 42 -1.92 3.21 2.77
C ALA A 42 -1.56 4.09 3.98
N ASP A 43 -2.55 4.46 4.80
CA ASP A 43 -2.32 5.23 6.02
C ASP A 43 -1.41 4.47 7.00
N ARG A 44 -1.58 3.15 7.17
CA ARG A 44 -0.71 2.33 8.03
C ARG A 44 0.71 2.21 7.50
N ILE A 45 0.89 2.10 6.18
CA ILE A 45 2.22 2.08 5.55
C ILE A 45 2.97 3.38 5.91
N ILE A 46 2.30 4.53 5.80
CA ILE A 46 2.91 5.83 6.07
C ILE A 46 3.14 6.03 7.56
N GLN A 47 2.15 5.73 8.41
CA GLN A 47 2.27 5.83 9.88
C GLN A 47 3.42 4.98 10.43
N LEU A 48 3.66 3.81 9.85
CA LEU A 48 4.71 2.89 10.27
C LEU A 48 6.04 3.11 9.53
N ASN A 49 6.13 4.16 8.71
CA ASN A 49 7.28 4.48 7.87
C ASN A 49 7.74 3.29 7.00
N LEU A 50 6.79 2.50 6.49
CA LEU A 50 7.01 1.30 5.67
C LEU A 50 7.00 1.59 4.17
N THR A 51 7.04 2.86 3.76
CA THR A 51 6.96 3.27 2.35
C THR A 51 8.04 2.61 1.49
N ASP A 52 9.30 2.60 1.93
CA ASP A 52 10.39 1.95 1.19
C ASP A 52 10.25 0.43 1.16
N LYS A 53 9.72 -0.17 2.24
CA LYS A 53 9.43 -1.60 2.30
C LYS A 53 8.30 -1.97 1.33
N PHE A 54 7.26 -1.14 1.23
CA PHE A 54 6.15 -1.31 0.30
C PHE A 54 6.60 -1.19 -1.15
N LYS A 55 7.41 -0.17 -1.47
CA LYS A 55 8.01 0.00 -2.80
C LYS A 55 8.94 -1.16 -3.16
N SER A 56 9.71 -1.67 -2.20
CA SER A 56 10.64 -2.78 -2.41
C SER A 56 9.97 -4.16 -2.49
N TYR A 57 8.83 -4.35 -1.83
CA TYR A 57 8.07 -5.62 -1.79
C TYR A 57 7.75 -6.14 -3.19
N GLN A 58 7.59 -5.24 -4.16
CA GLN A 58 7.28 -5.57 -5.54
C GLN A 58 8.46 -5.97 -6.41
N ARG A 59 9.69 -5.59 -6.08
CA ARG A 59 10.85 -5.96 -6.91
C ARG A 59 11.26 -7.43 -6.74
N LYS A 60 10.59 -8.17 -5.85
CA LYS A 60 10.93 -9.55 -5.47
C LYS A 60 9.80 -10.56 -5.68
N ALA A 61 8.60 -10.13 -6.07
CA ALA A 61 7.42 -10.99 -6.23
C ALA A 61 7.12 -11.27 -7.71
#